data_AF-A0A1I1EU45-F1
#
_entry.id   AF-A0A1I1EU45-F1
#
_cell.length_a   1.000
_cell.length_b   1.000
_cell.length_c   1.000
_cell.angle_alpha   90.00
_cell.angle_beta   90.00
_cell.angle_gamma   90.00
#
_symmetry.space_group_name_H-M   'P 1'
#
loop_
_entity.id
_entity.type
_entity.pdbx_description
1 polymer ?
#
loop_
_entity_poly.entity_id
_entity_poly.type
_entity_poly.pdbx_seq_one_letter_code
_entity_poly.pdbx_strand_id
1 'polypeptide(L)'
;MTSSVSPWVDRFHKLGDPEIIKVRSSLPAQPLIALGSSPVEFACDLFKAELDRIFVPTTSAVKLLVVLMERAASYASSHYQNERNFLNRCYSREVDVSESAPFCLTGLAGVGKSQIRKALFRILPDDSKVKVTSHGEFPLSAGRLVVVKSRKSVLEVLRSLARPGLNEKSLRGESAWLKECQQWLYQCGICTVGLDELQFLTQSEKANTLVAQFLMAMSYLGPPVFFTCNYSLGHRLMRRHQEERQRLLTRIHVLHPDDSDSESWRLVLQEFQKVAPDVFLFHFVDEARQLWNLTAGIKRCLAQLLVLAYRQARRKSVYSVSISDLLAAYHSIEFCIQRQDVELLFTHGIKNVKGRPDLSCPFQISSAEAEKYIHGLQTARREKVANAVVRAVMTEKERQSLHALQAVVAPKNGSRASKNIHKLKFAKPKNLDSLKLAAEEFKKGLQ
;
A
#
# COMPACT_ATOMS: atom_id res chain seq x y z
N MET A 1 -42.03 -21.90 -9.90
CA MET A 1 -41.29 -21.11 -10.92
C MET A 1 -40.09 -20.49 -10.22
N THR A 2 -38.96 -21.19 -10.23
CA THR A 2 -37.69 -20.66 -9.67
C THR A 2 -37.23 -19.52 -10.56
N SER A 3 -37.16 -18.31 -10.02
CA SER A 3 -36.55 -17.16 -10.68
C SER A 3 -35.06 -17.47 -10.89
N SER A 4 -34.71 -18.08 -12.03
CA SER A 4 -33.33 -18.40 -12.37
C SER A 4 -32.59 -17.09 -12.59
N VAL A 5 -31.84 -16.65 -11.57
CA VAL A 5 -30.93 -15.52 -11.69
C VAL A 5 -29.97 -15.80 -12.84
N SER A 6 -29.78 -14.81 -13.70
CA SER A 6 -28.87 -14.89 -14.84
C SER A 6 -27.47 -15.37 -14.41
N PRO A 7 -26.82 -16.31 -15.15
CA PRO A 7 -25.53 -16.88 -14.75
C PRO A 7 -24.41 -15.83 -14.65
N TRP A 8 -24.53 -14.73 -15.40
CA TRP A 8 -23.62 -13.57 -15.31
C TRP A 8 -23.75 -12.81 -13.98
N VAL A 9 -24.94 -12.82 -13.38
CA VAL A 9 -25.26 -12.12 -12.12
C VAL A 9 -25.01 -13.03 -10.92
N ASP A 10 -25.42 -14.30 -11.01
CA ASP A 10 -25.35 -15.26 -9.91
C ASP A 10 -23.92 -15.47 -9.38
N ARG A 11 -22.90 -15.40 -10.25
CA ARG A 11 -21.49 -15.50 -9.85
C ARG A 11 -21.00 -14.38 -8.93
N PHE A 12 -21.70 -13.25 -8.87
CA PHE A 12 -21.42 -12.15 -7.94
C PHE A 12 -22.17 -12.30 -6.61
N HIS A 13 -23.08 -13.28 -6.52
CA HIS A 13 -23.82 -13.55 -5.30
C HIS A 13 -22.86 -13.86 -4.14
N LYS A 14 -23.12 -13.25 -2.98
CA LYS A 14 -22.26 -13.29 -1.78
C LYS A 14 -20.91 -12.56 -1.87
N LEU A 15 -20.49 -12.06 -3.04
CA LEU A 15 -19.20 -11.34 -3.17
C LEU A 15 -19.26 -9.86 -2.76
N GLY A 16 -20.42 -9.39 -2.30
CA GLY A 16 -20.56 -8.09 -1.61
C GLY A 16 -20.38 -8.17 -0.10
N ASP A 17 -20.29 -9.38 0.48
CA ASP A 17 -20.12 -9.57 1.92
C ASP A 17 -18.68 -9.20 2.34
N PRO A 18 -18.50 -8.21 3.26
CA PRO A 18 -17.19 -7.83 3.77
C PRO A 18 -16.36 -8.98 4.35
N GLU A 19 -16.97 -9.97 4.98
CA GLU A 19 -16.25 -11.10 5.58
C GLU A 19 -15.74 -12.07 4.51
N ILE A 20 -16.54 -12.33 3.47
CA ILE A 20 -16.10 -13.13 2.31
C ILE A 20 -14.98 -12.41 1.56
N ILE A 21 -15.10 -11.09 1.39
CA ILE A 21 -14.06 -10.25 0.80
C ILE A 21 -12.76 -10.35 1.60
N LYS A 22 -12.81 -10.25 2.94
CA LYS A 22 -11.62 -10.41 3.79
C LYS A 22 -10.93 -11.76 3.55
N VAL A 23 -11.69 -12.85 3.62
CA VAL A 23 -11.14 -14.20 3.47
C VAL A 23 -10.52 -14.41 2.08
N ARG A 24 -11.25 -14.06 1.01
CA ARG A 24 -10.77 -14.26 -0.38
C ARG A 24 -9.65 -13.33 -0.79
N SER A 25 -9.64 -12.10 -0.27
CA SER A 25 -8.59 -11.15 -0.59
C SER A 25 -7.30 -11.40 0.16
N SER A 26 -7.37 -11.98 1.36
CA SER A 26 -6.22 -12.24 2.22
C SER A 26 -5.14 -13.03 1.50
N LEU A 27 -3.89 -12.62 1.70
CA LEU A 27 -2.73 -13.36 1.26
C LEU A 27 -1.72 -13.38 2.41
N PRO A 28 -1.77 -14.40 3.29
CA PRO A 28 -0.99 -14.45 4.52
C PRO A 28 0.49 -14.70 4.22
N ALA A 29 1.34 -14.42 5.20
CA ALA A 29 2.77 -14.67 5.11
C ALA A 29 3.09 -16.16 4.95
N GLN A 30 4.12 -16.46 4.16
CA GLN A 30 4.79 -17.75 4.11
C GLN A 30 6.14 -17.62 4.86
N PRO A 31 6.32 -18.32 5.98
CA PRO A 31 7.58 -18.29 6.72
C PRO A 31 8.74 -18.77 5.85
N LEU A 32 9.79 -17.97 5.76
CA LEU A 32 11.00 -18.33 5.02
C LEU A 32 11.92 -19.16 5.90
N ILE A 33 12.13 -20.41 5.49
CA ILE A 33 13.01 -21.35 6.19
C ILE A 33 14.47 -21.09 5.79
N ALA A 34 15.39 -21.19 6.74
CA ALA A 34 16.84 -21.17 6.49
C ALA A 34 17.36 -19.92 5.75
N LEU A 35 16.74 -18.75 5.99
CA LEU A 35 17.24 -17.45 5.51
C LEU A 35 18.74 -17.26 5.81
N GLY A 36 19.19 -17.72 6.99
CA GLY A 36 20.59 -17.68 7.42
C GLY A 36 21.56 -18.48 6.54
N SER A 37 21.11 -19.59 5.95
CA SER A 37 21.97 -20.48 5.16
C SER A 37 22.16 -20.01 3.71
N SER A 38 21.31 -19.10 3.25
CA SER A 38 21.36 -18.54 1.90
C SER A 38 22.39 -17.38 1.80
N PRO A 39 22.96 -17.12 0.60
CA PRO A 39 23.75 -15.92 0.36
C PRO A 39 22.98 -14.66 0.73
N VAL A 40 23.67 -13.65 1.27
CA VAL A 40 23.02 -12.48 1.91
C VAL A 40 22.04 -11.77 0.99
N GLU A 41 22.45 -11.42 -0.24
CA GLU A 41 21.57 -10.68 -1.15
C GLU A 41 20.40 -11.55 -1.66
N PHE A 42 20.63 -12.84 -1.92
CA PHE A 42 19.55 -13.77 -2.28
C PHE A 42 18.52 -13.91 -1.14
N ALA A 43 18.97 -14.03 0.11
CA ALA A 43 18.10 -14.05 1.28
C ALA A 43 17.30 -12.73 1.42
N CYS A 44 17.93 -11.59 1.15
CA CYS A 44 17.26 -10.29 1.16
C CYS A 44 16.21 -10.17 0.06
N ASP A 45 16.49 -10.67 -1.14
CA ASP A 45 15.54 -10.65 -2.26
C ASP A 45 14.33 -11.56 -1.99
N LEU A 46 14.56 -12.76 -1.46
CA LEU A 46 13.47 -13.65 -1.00
C LEU A 46 12.63 -12.99 0.09
N PHE A 47 13.29 -12.40 1.10
CA PHE A 47 12.60 -11.73 2.19
C PHE A 47 11.77 -10.55 1.68
N LYS A 48 12.32 -9.75 0.78
CA LYS A 48 11.62 -8.62 0.18
C LYS A 48 10.44 -9.05 -0.68
N ALA A 49 10.63 -10.10 -1.49
CA ALA A 49 9.59 -10.65 -2.37
C ALA A 49 8.39 -11.14 -1.55
N GLU A 50 8.65 -11.82 -0.44
CA GLU A 50 7.61 -12.34 0.44
C GLU A 50 6.85 -11.21 1.16
N LEU A 51 7.56 -10.22 1.70
CA LEU A 51 6.93 -9.02 2.28
C LEU A 51 6.07 -8.25 1.25
N ASP A 52 6.51 -8.18 -0.01
CA ASP A 52 5.74 -7.58 -1.09
C ASP A 52 4.56 -8.43 -1.56
N ARG A 53 4.54 -9.73 -1.25
CA ARG A 53 3.44 -10.63 -1.62
C ARG A 53 2.27 -10.48 -0.65
N ILE A 54 2.54 -10.28 0.63
CA ILE A 54 1.53 -10.24 1.69
C ILE A 54 0.44 -9.20 1.40
N PHE A 55 -0.80 -9.60 1.64
CA PHE A 55 -1.94 -8.69 1.67
C PHE A 55 -2.81 -8.96 2.88
N VAL A 56 -2.83 -7.99 3.79
CA VAL A 56 -3.73 -7.97 4.94
C VAL A 56 -4.95 -7.12 4.58
N PRO A 57 -6.17 -7.68 4.65
CA PRO A 57 -7.39 -6.95 4.33
C PRO A 57 -7.76 -5.98 5.44
N THR A 58 -7.11 -4.81 5.46
CA THR A 58 -7.41 -3.75 6.44
C THR A 58 -8.81 -3.21 6.25
N THR A 59 -9.36 -2.55 7.28
CA THR A 59 -10.73 -2.02 7.25
C THR A 59 -10.95 -1.11 6.04
N SER A 60 -10.03 -0.19 5.75
CA SER A 60 -10.09 0.70 4.58
C SER A 60 -10.00 -0.07 3.26
N ALA A 61 -9.14 -1.09 3.18
CA ALA A 61 -9.01 -1.92 1.99
C ALA A 61 -10.29 -2.70 1.69
N VAL A 62 -10.92 -3.29 2.71
CA VAL A 62 -12.17 -4.05 2.59
C VAL A 62 -13.30 -3.13 2.11
N LYS A 63 -13.48 -1.95 2.72
CA LYS A 63 -14.47 -0.97 2.26
C LYS A 63 -14.31 -0.61 0.78
N LEU A 64 -13.07 -0.37 0.34
CA LEU A 64 -12.79 -0.07 -1.05
C LEU A 64 -13.09 -1.27 -1.97
N LEU A 65 -12.72 -2.49 -1.57
CA LEU A 65 -13.00 -3.70 -2.34
C LEU A 65 -14.51 -3.95 -2.46
N VAL A 66 -15.29 -3.72 -1.40
CA VAL A 66 -16.76 -3.78 -1.42
C VAL A 66 -17.31 -2.84 -2.50
N VAL A 67 -16.90 -1.56 -2.48
CA VAL A 67 -17.35 -0.57 -3.48
C VAL A 67 -17.02 -1.01 -4.91
N LEU A 68 -15.83 -1.55 -5.15
CA LEU A 68 -15.43 -2.02 -6.48
C LEU A 68 -16.24 -3.26 -6.92
N MET A 69 -16.51 -4.18 -5.99
CA MET A 69 -17.33 -5.38 -6.25
C MET A 69 -18.80 -5.05 -6.50
N GLU A 70 -19.39 -4.16 -5.71
CA GLU A 70 -20.77 -3.68 -5.90
C GLU A 70 -20.96 -3.03 -7.27
N ARG A 71 -19.96 -2.27 -7.74
CA ARG A 71 -19.99 -1.68 -9.09
C ARG A 71 -19.96 -2.73 -10.18
N ALA A 72 -19.13 -3.76 -10.05
CA ALA A 72 -19.09 -4.87 -11.00
C ALA A 72 -20.41 -5.66 -10.99
N ALA A 73 -20.96 -5.96 -9.81
CA ALA A 73 -22.23 -6.66 -9.66
C ALA A 73 -23.43 -5.84 -10.19
N SER A 74 -23.45 -4.53 -9.95
CA SER A 74 -24.47 -3.62 -10.48
C SER A 74 -24.42 -3.53 -12.00
N TYR A 75 -23.21 -3.46 -12.57
CA TYR A 75 -23.05 -3.54 -14.02
C TYR A 75 -23.57 -4.88 -14.56
N ALA A 76 -23.19 -5.99 -13.92
CA ALA A 76 -23.61 -7.33 -14.32
C ALA A 76 -25.15 -7.44 -14.36
N SER A 77 -25.81 -6.98 -13.31
CA SER A 77 -27.27 -7.00 -13.16
C SER A 77 -27.98 -6.14 -14.20
N SER A 78 -27.39 -4.99 -14.55
CA SER A 78 -27.99 -4.05 -15.50
C SER A 78 -27.81 -4.52 -16.95
N HIS A 79 -26.68 -5.16 -17.27
CA HIS A 79 -26.26 -5.47 -18.64
C HIS A 79 -26.52 -6.92 -19.05
N TYR A 80 -26.57 -7.87 -18.11
CA TYR A 80 -26.77 -9.30 -18.37
C TYR A 80 -28.03 -9.81 -17.67
N GLN A 81 -29.18 -9.19 -17.94
CA GLN A 81 -30.44 -9.52 -17.28
C GLN A 81 -30.95 -10.93 -17.61
N ASN A 82 -30.81 -11.36 -18.87
CA ASN A 82 -31.24 -12.67 -19.35
C ASN A 82 -30.51 -13.03 -20.67
N GLU A 83 -30.56 -14.32 -21.05
CA GLU A 83 -29.91 -14.83 -22.26
C GLU A 83 -30.37 -14.13 -23.54
N ARG A 84 -31.66 -13.78 -23.65
CA ARG A 84 -32.21 -13.11 -24.83
C ARG A 84 -31.59 -11.73 -25.04
N ASN A 85 -31.50 -10.92 -23.99
CA ASN A 85 -30.86 -9.61 -24.03
C ASN A 85 -29.36 -9.72 -24.31
N PHE A 86 -28.70 -10.75 -23.75
CA PHE A 86 -27.32 -11.07 -24.07
C PHE A 86 -27.12 -11.33 -25.56
N LEU A 87 -27.87 -12.27 -26.14
CA LEU A 87 -27.76 -12.63 -27.56
C LEU A 87 -28.09 -11.47 -28.49
N ASN A 88 -29.17 -10.72 -28.21
CA ASN A 88 -29.54 -9.55 -29.00
C ASN A 88 -28.38 -8.54 -29.10
N ARG A 89 -27.68 -8.31 -27.99
CA ARG A 89 -26.53 -7.39 -27.97
C ARG A 89 -25.27 -8.00 -28.60
N CYS A 90 -25.05 -9.32 -28.45
CA CYS A 90 -23.95 -10.03 -29.10
C CYS A 90 -24.02 -10.00 -30.64
N TYR A 91 -25.22 -9.87 -31.22
CA TYR A 91 -25.44 -9.80 -32.67
C TYR A 91 -25.85 -8.42 -33.19
N SER A 92 -26.04 -7.44 -32.31
CA SER A 92 -26.31 -6.06 -32.73
C SER A 92 -25.10 -5.46 -33.44
N ARG A 93 -25.36 -4.74 -34.55
CA ARG A 93 -24.32 -3.97 -35.26
C ARG A 93 -24.03 -2.62 -34.60
N GLU A 94 -24.96 -2.13 -33.78
CA GLU A 94 -24.84 -0.88 -33.05
C GLU A 94 -24.96 -1.17 -31.56
N VAL A 95 -23.89 -0.87 -30.83
CA VAL A 95 -23.89 -0.90 -29.36
C VAL A 95 -23.80 0.53 -28.91
N ASP A 96 -24.91 1.06 -28.39
CA ASP A 96 -24.88 2.34 -27.69
C ASP A 96 -24.22 2.11 -26.32
N VAL A 97 -22.99 2.60 -26.18
CA VAL A 97 -22.23 2.50 -24.94
C VAL A 97 -22.17 3.90 -24.33
N SER A 98 -22.93 4.08 -23.25
CA SER A 98 -22.85 5.28 -22.43
C SER A 98 -21.46 5.41 -21.79
N GLU A 99 -20.92 6.63 -21.78
CA GLU A 99 -19.70 6.94 -21.04
C GLU A 99 -19.87 6.62 -19.55
N SER A 100 -18.96 5.84 -18.99
CA SER A 100 -18.92 5.58 -17.55
C SER A 100 -17.71 6.27 -16.93
N ALA A 101 -17.95 7.26 -16.09
CA ALA A 101 -16.91 7.94 -15.32
C ALA A 101 -16.04 6.92 -14.55
N PRO A 102 -14.71 6.90 -14.79
CA PRO A 102 -13.82 5.92 -14.21
C PRO A 102 -13.62 6.18 -12.72
N PHE A 103 -13.31 5.11 -11.98
CA PHE A 103 -12.99 5.17 -10.56
C PHE A 103 -11.48 5.36 -10.38
N CYS A 104 -11.07 6.49 -9.80
CA CYS A 104 -9.68 6.83 -9.53
C CYS A 104 -9.26 6.34 -8.14
N LEU A 105 -8.32 5.40 -8.09
CA LEU A 105 -7.64 4.99 -6.86
C LEU A 105 -6.27 5.68 -6.76
N THR A 106 -6.12 6.58 -5.80
CA THR A 106 -4.90 7.38 -5.61
C THR A 106 -4.36 7.27 -4.19
N GLY A 107 -3.17 7.77 -3.92
CA GLY A 107 -2.50 7.66 -2.63
C GLY A 107 -0.98 7.80 -2.73
N LEU A 108 -0.31 7.87 -1.58
CA LEU A 108 1.16 7.89 -1.50
C LEU A 108 1.80 6.66 -2.18
N ALA A 109 3.02 6.82 -2.68
CA ALA A 109 3.78 5.70 -3.21
C ALA A 109 4.02 4.67 -2.10
N GLY A 110 3.82 3.38 -2.40
CA GLY A 110 4.07 2.31 -1.43
C GLY A 110 2.99 2.05 -0.37
N VAL A 111 1.85 2.77 -0.39
CA VAL A 111 0.76 2.58 0.58
C VAL A 111 -0.04 1.27 0.38
N GLY A 112 -0.03 0.69 -0.83
CA GLY A 112 -0.71 -0.59 -1.11
C GLY A 112 -1.65 -0.62 -2.32
N LYS A 113 -1.75 0.46 -3.12
CA LYS A 113 -2.65 0.54 -4.29
C LYS A 113 -2.57 -0.69 -5.22
N SER A 114 -1.35 -1.10 -5.60
CA SER A 114 -1.14 -2.28 -6.46
C SER A 114 -1.58 -3.58 -5.80
N GLN A 115 -1.49 -3.68 -4.47
CA GLN A 115 -1.94 -4.86 -3.72
C GLN A 115 -3.47 -4.91 -3.61
N ILE A 116 -4.14 -3.77 -3.41
CA ILE A 116 -5.61 -3.71 -3.46
C ILE A 116 -6.14 -4.17 -4.81
N ARG A 117 -5.52 -3.72 -5.90
CA ARG A 117 -5.88 -4.19 -7.23
C ARG A 117 -5.69 -5.70 -7.37
N LYS A 118 -4.54 -6.25 -6.96
CA LYS A 118 -4.32 -7.72 -6.98
C LYS A 118 -5.38 -8.45 -6.14
N ALA A 119 -5.72 -7.91 -4.97
CA ALA A 119 -6.75 -8.43 -4.10
C ALA A 119 -8.12 -8.45 -4.77
N LEU A 120 -8.51 -7.37 -5.48
CA LEU A 120 -9.75 -7.33 -6.24
C LEU A 120 -9.81 -8.50 -7.25
N PHE A 121 -8.76 -8.69 -8.04
CA PHE A 121 -8.71 -9.76 -9.03
C PHE A 121 -8.61 -11.17 -8.42
N ARG A 122 -8.28 -11.32 -7.12
CA ARG A 122 -8.41 -12.59 -6.39
C ARG A 122 -9.84 -12.86 -5.90
N ILE A 123 -10.62 -11.81 -5.65
CA ILE A 123 -12.01 -11.92 -5.15
C ILE A 123 -12.97 -12.18 -6.30
N LEU A 124 -12.70 -11.57 -7.46
CA LEU A 124 -13.51 -11.71 -8.66
C LEU A 124 -13.75 -13.19 -8.99
N PRO A 125 -14.97 -13.56 -9.45
CA PRO A 125 -15.26 -14.95 -9.75
C PRO A 125 -14.39 -15.47 -10.89
N ASP A 126 -14.01 -16.75 -10.78
CA ASP A 126 -13.09 -17.41 -11.71
C ASP A 126 -13.59 -17.42 -13.14
N ASP A 127 -12.64 -17.44 -14.09
CA ASP A 127 -12.93 -17.56 -15.51
C ASP A 127 -13.61 -18.90 -15.81
N SER A 128 -14.70 -18.84 -16.57
CA SER A 128 -15.53 -19.99 -16.90
C SER A 128 -16.11 -19.81 -18.30
N LYS A 129 -17.11 -20.63 -18.64
CA LYS A 129 -17.90 -20.48 -19.86
C LYS A 129 -19.37 -20.53 -19.51
N VAL A 130 -20.17 -19.78 -20.27
CA VAL A 130 -21.63 -19.82 -20.18
C VAL A 130 -22.19 -20.49 -21.43
N LYS A 131 -23.02 -21.52 -21.23
CA LYS A 131 -23.78 -22.14 -22.30
C LYS A 131 -25.05 -21.34 -22.49
N VAL A 132 -25.28 -20.87 -23.71
CA VAL A 132 -26.49 -20.11 -24.06
C VAL A 132 -27.38 -20.97 -24.93
N THR A 133 -28.69 -20.96 -24.65
CA THR A 133 -29.65 -21.84 -25.35
C THR A 133 -29.60 -21.61 -26.86
N SER A 134 -29.50 -22.69 -27.64
CA SER A 134 -29.40 -22.65 -29.12
C SER A 134 -28.17 -21.95 -29.70
N HIS A 135 -27.18 -21.62 -28.86
CA HIS A 135 -25.89 -21.06 -29.26
C HIS A 135 -24.73 -21.85 -28.62
N GLY A 136 -23.50 -21.58 -29.07
CA GLY A 136 -22.30 -22.18 -28.49
C GLY A 136 -21.98 -21.67 -27.08
N GLU A 137 -20.85 -22.10 -26.56
CA GLU A 137 -20.31 -21.59 -25.30
C GLU A 137 -19.67 -20.22 -25.51
N PHE A 138 -19.95 -19.28 -24.59
CA PHE A 138 -19.28 -17.99 -24.54
C PHE A 138 -18.28 -17.97 -23.38
N PRO A 139 -17.12 -17.31 -23.54
CA PRO A 139 -16.20 -17.09 -22.43
C PRO A 139 -16.88 -16.21 -21.36
N LEU A 140 -16.58 -16.48 -20.10
CA LEU A 140 -17.16 -15.77 -18.96
C LEU A 140 -16.06 -15.40 -17.96
N SER A 141 -15.62 -14.14 -18.01
CA SER A 141 -14.58 -13.58 -17.14
C SER A 141 -15.13 -12.35 -16.41
N ALA A 142 -14.81 -12.19 -15.12
CA ALA A 142 -15.45 -11.14 -14.32
C ALA A 142 -14.79 -9.77 -14.49
N GLY A 143 -13.50 -9.74 -14.80
CA GLY A 143 -12.77 -8.51 -14.97
C GLY A 143 -11.52 -8.65 -15.83
N ARG A 144 -11.05 -7.54 -16.39
CA ARG A 144 -9.84 -7.50 -17.22
C ARG A 144 -8.83 -6.51 -16.64
N LEU A 145 -7.59 -6.96 -16.45
CA LEU A 145 -6.50 -6.10 -16.01
C LEU A 145 -5.64 -5.65 -17.19
N VAL A 146 -5.39 -4.35 -17.27
CA VAL A 146 -4.51 -3.73 -18.26
C VAL A 146 -3.33 -3.07 -17.54
N VAL A 147 -2.12 -3.51 -17.88
CA VAL A 147 -0.87 -2.93 -17.37
C VAL A 147 -0.21 -2.17 -18.51
N VAL A 148 -0.04 -0.85 -18.35
CA VAL A 148 0.36 0.03 -19.47
C VAL A 148 1.89 0.14 -19.67
N LYS A 149 2.68 -0.64 -18.92
CA LYS A 149 4.16 -0.56 -18.87
C LYS A 149 4.89 -0.42 -20.21
N SER A 150 4.49 -1.17 -21.24
CA SER A 150 5.17 -1.21 -22.54
C SER A 150 4.40 -0.54 -23.67
N ARG A 151 3.22 0.01 -23.39
CA ARG A 151 2.28 0.46 -24.44
C ARG A 151 2.34 1.96 -24.58
N LYS A 152 2.60 2.41 -25.81
CA LYS A 152 2.89 3.82 -26.13
C LYS A 152 1.67 4.56 -26.68
N SER A 153 0.61 3.86 -27.07
CA SER A 153 -0.59 4.46 -27.66
C SER A 153 -1.89 3.84 -27.13
N VAL A 154 -2.98 4.60 -27.26
CA VAL A 154 -4.35 4.13 -26.97
C VAL A 154 -4.66 2.89 -27.81
N LEU A 155 -4.28 2.91 -29.08
CA LEU A 155 -4.49 1.82 -30.03
C LEU A 155 -3.82 0.51 -29.58
N GLU A 156 -2.59 0.53 -29.09
CA GLU A 156 -1.91 -0.66 -28.57
C GLU A 156 -2.63 -1.28 -27.37
N VAL A 157 -3.22 -0.44 -26.52
CA VAL A 157 -4.04 -0.93 -25.41
C VAL A 157 -5.34 -1.56 -25.91
N LEU A 158 -6.04 -0.90 -26.84
CA LEU A 158 -7.26 -1.44 -27.43
C LEU A 158 -6.99 -2.79 -28.11
N ARG A 159 -5.89 -2.92 -28.87
CA ARG A 159 -5.49 -4.21 -29.49
C ARG A 159 -5.39 -5.36 -28.48
N SER A 160 -4.89 -5.08 -27.28
CA SER A 160 -4.78 -6.11 -26.24
C SER A 160 -6.10 -6.50 -25.56
N LEU A 161 -7.10 -5.62 -25.70
CA LEU A 161 -8.45 -5.80 -25.16
C LEU A 161 -9.39 -6.39 -26.20
N ALA A 162 -9.03 -6.31 -27.48
CA ALA A 162 -9.78 -6.89 -28.58
C ALA A 162 -9.72 -8.43 -28.58
N ARG A 163 -10.55 -9.03 -29.43
CA ARG A 163 -10.64 -10.47 -29.59
C ARG A 163 -9.29 -11.09 -30.03
N PRO A 164 -8.84 -12.18 -29.40
CA PRO A 164 -7.64 -12.89 -29.85
C PRO A 164 -7.79 -13.40 -31.30
N GLY A 165 -6.73 -13.27 -32.10
CA GLY A 165 -6.70 -13.77 -33.48
C GLY A 165 -7.45 -12.90 -34.51
N LEU A 166 -7.89 -11.70 -34.11
CA LEU A 166 -8.50 -10.75 -35.04
C LEU A 166 -7.50 -10.32 -36.12
N ASN A 167 -7.94 -10.30 -37.39
CA ASN A 167 -7.14 -9.77 -38.48
C ASN A 167 -7.04 -8.24 -38.38
N GLU A 168 -5.89 -7.71 -37.96
CA GLU A 168 -5.69 -6.27 -37.75
C GLU A 168 -5.98 -5.42 -39.00
N LYS A 169 -5.84 -5.99 -40.21
CA LYS A 169 -6.12 -5.28 -41.46
C LYS A 169 -7.61 -4.96 -41.65
N SER A 170 -8.50 -5.63 -40.90
CA SER A 170 -9.95 -5.45 -40.98
C SER A 170 -10.47 -4.21 -40.23
N LEU A 171 -9.70 -3.69 -39.27
CA LEU A 171 -10.12 -2.53 -38.46
C LEU A 171 -9.24 -1.31 -38.74
N ARG A 172 -9.88 -0.20 -39.15
CA ARG A 172 -9.22 1.07 -39.41
C ARG A 172 -9.62 2.12 -38.38
N GLY A 173 -8.63 2.66 -37.66
CA GLY A 173 -8.82 3.76 -36.71
C GLY A 173 -9.29 3.36 -35.32
N GLU A 174 -9.10 4.24 -34.34
CA GLU A 174 -9.37 3.96 -32.92
C GLU A 174 -10.83 3.64 -32.63
N SER A 175 -11.78 4.26 -33.34
CA SER A 175 -13.21 4.02 -33.16
C SER A 175 -13.62 2.59 -33.54
N ALA A 176 -13.04 2.03 -34.60
CA ALA A 176 -13.30 0.65 -35.01
C ALA A 176 -12.75 -0.34 -33.98
N TRP A 177 -11.54 -0.08 -33.45
CA TRP A 177 -10.95 -0.87 -32.38
C TRP A 177 -11.73 -0.77 -31.06
N LEU A 178 -12.24 0.41 -30.72
CA LEU A 178 -13.07 0.60 -29.54
C LEU A 178 -14.38 -0.20 -29.65
N LYS A 179 -15.06 -0.16 -30.79
CA LYS A 179 -16.28 -0.95 -31.03
C LYS A 179 -16.03 -2.46 -30.93
N GLU A 180 -14.93 -2.94 -31.50
CA GLU A 180 -14.54 -4.35 -31.35
C GLU A 180 -14.27 -4.72 -29.89
N CYS A 181 -13.56 -3.87 -29.15
CA CYS A 181 -13.33 -4.11 -27.72
C CYS A 181 -14.63 -4.13 -26.93
N GLN A 182 -15.54 -3.19 -27.17
CA GLN A 182 -16.86 -3.16 -26.53
C GLN A 182 -17.61 -4.47 -26.75
N GLN A 183 -17.65 -4.94 -28.01
CA GLN A 183 -18.34 -6.17 -28.38
C GLN A 183 -17.70 -7.39 -27.72
N TRP A 184 -16.38 -7.48 -27.79
CA TRP A 184 -15.64 -8.61 -27.24
C TRP A 184 -15.71 -8.68 -25.71
N LEU A 185 -15.57 -7.54 -25.02
CA LEU A 185 -15.68 -7.48 -23.55
C LEU A 185 -17.08 -7.88 -23.09
N TYR A 186 -18.12 -7.44 -23.82
CA TYR A 186 -19.50 -7.84 -23.54
C TYR A 186 -19.72 -9.34 -23.77
N GLN A 187 -19.25 -9.89 -24.90
CA GLN A 187 -19.32 -11.33 -25.19
C GLN A 187 -18.60 -12.18 -24.14
N CYS A 188 -17.52 -11.66 -23.55
CA CYS A 188 -16.78 -12.30 -22.47
C CYS A 188 -17.43 -12.17 -21.08
N GLY A 189 -18.55 -11.46 -20.95
CA GLY A 189 -19.19 -11.23 -19.66
C GLY A 189 -18.38 -10.32 -18.71
N ILE A 190 -17.46 -9.51 -19.23
CA ILE A 190 -16.58 -8.66 -18.41
C ILE A 190 -17.42 -7.60 -17.69
N CYS A 191 -17.22 -7.48 -16.38
CA CYS A 191 -17.97 -6.56 -15.52
C CYS A 191 -17.12 -5.46 -14.89
N THR A 192 -15.79 -5.52 -15.04
CA THR A 192 -14.88 -4.43 -14.65
C THR A 192 -13.59 -4.45 -15.45
N VAL A 193 -13.02 -3.27 -15.70
CA VAL A 193 -11.68 -3.13 -16.28
C VAL A 193 -10.79 -2.34 -15.33
N GLY A 194 -9.63 -2.91 -15.00
CA GLY A 194 -8.60 -2.25 -14.18
C GLY A 194 -7.46 -1.73 -15.04
N LEU A 195 -7.05 -0.49 -14.82
CA LEU A 195 -5.89 0.13 -15.47
C LEU A 195 -4.79 0.41 -14.44
N ASP A 196 -3.57 -0.04 -14.68
CA ASP A 196 -2.43 0.24 -13.79
C ASP A 196 -1.19 0.68 -14.54
N GLU A 197 -0.26 1.25 -13.78
CA GLU A 197 1.04 1.71 -14.25
C GLU A 197 0.88 2.83 -15.32
N LEU A 198 -0.12 3.70 -15.13
CA LEU A 198 -0.39 4.81 -16.06
C LEU A 198 0.73 5.83 -16.11
N GLN A 199 1.62 5.87 -15.12
CA GLN A 199 2.77 6.77 -15.14
C GLN A 199 3.74 6.48 -16.30
N PHE A 200 3.73 5.29 -16.91
CA PHE A 200 4.54 5.01 -18.11
C PHE A 200 4.03 5.73 -19.35
N LEU A 201 2.73 6.04 -19.42
CA LEU A 201 2.20 6.91 -20.46
C LEU A 201 2.63 8.36 -20.30
N THR A 202 3.32 8.72 -19.20
CA THR A 202 3.56 10.11 -18.79
C THR A 202 4.99 10.62 -18.97
N GLN A 203 5.83 9.90 -19.72
CA GLN A 203 7.28 10.14 -19.81
C GLN A 203 7.70 11.39 -20.62
N SER A 204 6.77 12.17 -21.19
CA SER A 204 7.06 13.42 -21.92
C SER A 204 6.15 14.57 -21.51
N GLU A 205 6.47 15.82 -21.88
CA GLU A 205 5.61 16.98 -21.54
C GLU A 205 4.24 16.93 -22.25
N LYS A 206 4.17 16.37 -23.47
CA LYS A 206 2.90 16.10 -24.19
C LYS A 206 2.09 14.95 -23.59
N ALA A 207 2.67 14.21 -22.64
CA ALA A 207 2.13 12.96 -22.15
C ALA A 207 0.90 13.14 -21.22
N ASN A 208 0.69 14.33 -20.67
CA ASN A 208 -0.48 14.61 -19.81
C ASN A 208 -1.78 14.58 -20.61
N THR A 209 -1.78 15.10 -21.85
CA THR A 209 -2.93 15.03 -22.76
C THR A 209 -3.18 13.60 -23.20
N LEU A 210 -2.11 12.82 -23.44
CA LEU A 210 -2.21 11.42 -23.84
C LEU A 210 -2.87 10.56 -22.75
N VAL A 211 -2.53 10.76 -21.47
CA VAL A 211 -3.19 10.01 -20.39
C VAL A 211 -4.67 10.37 -20.24
N ALA A 212 -5.01 11.65 -20.36
CA ALA A 212 -6.41 12.08 -20.32
C ALA A 212 -7.20 11.47 -21.49
N GLN A 213 -6.70 11.60 -22.71
CA GLN A 213 -7.29 10.99 -23.92
C GLN A 213 -7.42 9.46 -23.79
N PHE A 214 -6.39 8.81 -23.25
CA PHE A 214 -6.42 7.39 -22.98
C PHE A 214 -7.53 7.01 -21.99
N LEU A 215 -7.61 7.66 -20.83
CA LEU A 215 -8.65 7.40 -19.84
C LEU A 215 -10.05 7.70 -20.37
N MET A 216 -10.19 8.76 -21.17
CA MET A 216 -11.42 9.10 -21.86
C MET A 216 -11.84 7.98 -22.81
N ALA A 217 -10.93 7.48 -23.66
CA ALA A 217 -11.20 6.36 -24.55
C ALA A 217 -11.59 5.09 -23.77
N MET A 218 -10.93 4.80 -22.65
CA MET A 218 -11.28 3.65 -21.81
C MET A 218 -12.67 3.79 -21.18
N SER A 219 -13.13 5.01 -20.90
CA SER A 219 -14.46 5.28 -20.30
C SER A 219 -15.62 4.90 -21.23
N TYR A 220 -15.34 4.69 -22.53
CA TYR A 220 -16.29 4.20 -23.53
C TYR A 220 -16.19 2.68 -23.76
N LEU A 221 -15.42 1.91 -22.98
CA LEU A 221 -15.34 0.44 -23.19
C LEU A 221 -16.64 -0.31 -22.84
N GLY A 222 -17.51 0.28 -22.02
CA GLY A 222 -18.75 -0.32 -21.53
C GLY A 222 -18.66 -0.71 -20.05
N PRO A 223 -17.85 -1.70 -19.66
CA PRO A 223 -17.70 -2.07 -18.26
C PRO A 223 -17.10 -0.94 -17.41
N PRO A 224 -17.44 -0.85 -16.11
CA PRO A 224 -16.84 0.09 -15.17
C PRO A 224 -15.32 -0.01 -15.15
N VAL A 225 -14.68 1.11 -15.48
CA VAL A 225 -13.23 1.26 -15.43
C VAL A 225 -12.81 1.79 -14.08
N PHE A 226 -11.76 1.21 -13.50
CA PHE A 226 -11.00 1.85 -12.43
C PHE A 226 -9.54 1.97 -12.83
N PHE A 227 -8.86 2.99 -12.31
CA PHE A 227 -7.45 3.18 -12.55
C PHE A 227 -6.70 3.58 -11.30
N THR A 228 -5.44 3.15 -11.22
CA THR A 228 -4.53 3.51 -10.14
C THR A 228 -3.61 4.65 -10.58
N CYS A 229 -3.46 5.66 -9.73
CA CYS A 229 -2.52 6.75 -9.96
C CYS A 229 -1.76 7.13 -8.68
N ASN A 230 -0.60 7.74 -8.84
CA ASN A 230 0.10 8.43 -7.75
C ASN A 230 -0.33 9.89 -7.69
N TYR A 231 0.04 10.59 -6.61
CA TYR A 231 -0.31 12.01 -6.46
C TYR A 231 0.27 12.88 -7.58
N SER A 232 1.45 12.57 -8.11
CA SER A 232 2.01 13.34 -9.22
C SER A 232 1.16 13.25 -10.49
N LEU A 233 0.59 12.09 -10.83
CA LEU A 233 -0.41 11.99 -11.89
C LEU A 233 -1.73 12.67 -11.50
N GLY A 234 -2.18 12.54 -10.25
CA GLY A 234 -3.38 13.23 -9.76
C GLY A 234 -3.31 14.75 -9.90
N HIS A 235 -2.18 15.39 -9.52
CA HIS A 235 -1.94 16.82 -9.73
C HIS A 235 -2.00 17.22 -11.19
N ARG A 236 -1.51 16.36 -12.10
CA ARG A 236 -1.55 16.63 -13.54
C ARG A 236 -2.96 16.52 -14.11
N LEU A 237 -3.75 15.55 -13.65
CA LEU A 237 -5.17 15.43 -14.01
C LEU A 237 -5.99 16.62 -13.47
N MET A 238 -5.68 17.13 -12.28
CA MET A 238 -6.37 18.31 -11.71
C MET A 238 -6.13 19.62 -12.48
N ARG A 239 -5.03 19.71 -13.25
CA ARG A 239 -4.72 20.86 -14.10
C ARG A 239 -5.42 20.82 -15.47
N ARG A 240 -6.15 19.74 -15.78
CA ARG A 240 -6.88 19.61 -17.04
C ARG A 240 -8.10 20.55 -17.09
N HIS A 241 -8.63 20.73 -18.30
CA HIS A 241 -9.84 21.52 -18.50
C HIS A 241 -11.00 20.97 -17.67
N GLN A 242 -11.91 21.85 -17.28
CA GLN A 242 -12.99 21.51 -16.35
C GLN A 242 -13.81 20.30 -16.79
N GLU A 243 -14.13 20.20 -18.07
CA GLU A 243 -14.89 19.10 -18.66
C GLU A 243 -14.19 17.74 -18.50
N GLU A 244 -12.90 17.66 -18.85
CA GLU A 244 -12.12 16.43 -18.69
C GLU A 244 -11.99 16.02 -17.22
N ARG A 245 -11.81 16.99 -16.31
CA ARG A 245 -11.78 16.70 -14.87
C ARG A 245 -13.11 16.14 -14.38
N GLN A 246 -14.23 16.71 -14.78
CA GLN A 246 -15.56 16.20 -14.38
C GLN A 246 -15.76 14.77 -14.90
N ARG A 247 -15.31 14.46 -16.12
CA ARG A 247 -15.44 13.11 -16.66
C ARG A 247 -14.51 12.10 -15.98
N LEU A 248 -13.26 12.47 -15.69
CA LEU A 248 -12.23 11.56 -15.18
C LEU A 248 -12.13 11.48 -13.65
N LEU A 249 -12.52 12.54 -12.94
CA LEU A 249 -12.23 12.75 -11.52
C LEU A 249 -13.49 12.93 -10.66
N THR A 250 -14.67 12.51 -11.14
CA THR A 250 -15.89 12.52 -10.33
C THR A 250 -15.89 11.45 -9.23
N ARG A 251 -15.21 10.32 -9.46
CA ARG A 251 -15.15 9.20 -8.52
C ARG A 251 -13.71 8.95 -8.09
N ILE A 252 -13.33 9.46 -6.93
CA ILE A 252 -11.96 9.38 -6.41
C ILE A 252 -11.98 8.74 -5.04
N HIS A 253 -11.05 7.81 -4.84
CA HIS A 253 -10.74 7.25 -3.53
C HIS A 253 -9.25 7.44 -3.24
N VAL A 254 -8.95 8.12 -2.13
CA VAL A 254 -7.59 8.34 -1.64
C VAL A 254 -7.28 7.29 -0.59
N LEU A 255 -6.31 6.45 -0.88
CA LEU A 255 -5.80 5.44 0.04
C LEU A 255 -4.75 6.07 0.95
N HIS A 256 -5.08 6.15 2.24
CA HIS A 256 -4.19 6.61 3.29
C HIS A 256 -3.49 5.42 3.99
N PRO A 257 -2.28 5.62 4.55
CA PRO A 257 -1.70 4.66 5.47
C PRO A 257 -2.59 4.43 6.68
N ASP A 258 -2.55 3.21 7.22
CA ASP A 258 -3.24 2.87 8.46
C ASP A 258 -2.65 3.67 9.63
N ASP A 259 -3.49 4.02 10.61
CA ASP A 259 -3.08 4.78 11.80
C ASP A 259 -2.18 3.96 12.72
N SER A 260 -1.24 4.61 13.43
CA SER A 260 -0.24 3.96 14.28
C SER A 260 -0.84 3.10 15.39
N ASP A 261 -2.01 3.45 15.90
CA ASP A 261 -2.68 2.74 16.99
C ASP A 261 -3.82 1.84 16.47
N SER A 262 -4.01 1.78 15.15
CA SER A 262 -5.08 0.97 14.56
C SER A 262 -4.78 -0.53 14.63
N GLU A 263 -5.84 -1.32 14.83
CA GLU A 263 -5.75 -2.78 14.75
C GLU A 263 -5.31 -3.25 13.35
N SER A 264 -5.71 -2.52 12.30
CA SER A 264 -5.28 -2.80 10.93
C SER A 264 -3.76 -2.69 10.75
N TRP A 265 -3.11 -1.72 11.40
CA TRP A 265 -1.66 -1.61 11.40
C TRP A 265 -0.99 -2.77 12.16
N ARG A 266 -1.53 -3.13 13.34
CA ARG A 266 -1.03 -4.26 14.13
C ARG A 266 -1.12 -5.59 13.38
N LEU A 267 -2.22 -5.86 12.70
CA LEU A 267 -2.39 -7.07 11.88
C LEU A 267 -1.35 -7.14 10.75
N VAL A 268 -1.03 -6.01 10.10
CA VAL A 268 0.04 -5.94 9.09
C VAL A 268 1.39 -6.30 9.70
N LEU A 269 1.70 -5.76 10.88
CA LEU A 269 2.95 -6.03 11.59
C LEU A 269 3.08 -7.50 12.02
N GLN A 270 1.99 -8.10 12.51
CA GLN A 270 1.94 -9.52 12.86
C GLN A 270 2.23 -10.40 11.64
N GLU A 271 1.58 -10.13 10.51
CA GLU A 271 1.83 -10.88 9.27
C GLU A 271 3.26 -10.68 8.75
N PHE A 272 3.81 -9.47 8.83
CA PHE A 272 5.19 -9.21 8.40
C PHE A 272 6.21 -9.97 9.26
N GLN A 273 5.97 -10.08 10.57
CA GLN A 273 6.85 -10.82 11.47
C GLN A 273 6.86 -12.33 11.17
N LYS A 274 5.72 -12.90 10.73
CA LYS A 274 5.62 -14.33 10.37
C LYS A 274 6.53 -14.74 9.21
N VAL A 275 6.97 -13.80 8.37
CA VAL A 275 7.90 -14.11 7.26
C VAL A 275 9.26 -14.57 7.78
N ALA A 276 9.73 -13.98 8.88
CA ALA A 276 11.06 -14.23 9.43
C ALA A 276 10.98 -14.24 10.97
N PRO A 277 10.31 -15.24 11.57
CA PRO A 277 9.97 -15.24 12.99
C PRO A 277 11.19 -15.23 13.91
N ASP A 278 12.27 -15.91 13.51
CA ASP A 278 13.49 -16.06 14.32
C ASP A 278 14.56 -15.01 14.03
N VAL A 279 14.30 -14.08 13.10
CA VAL A 279 15.28 -13.08 12.68
C VAL A 279 15.26 -11.85 13.59
N PHE A 280 14.08 -11.42 14.06
CA PHE A 280 13.96 -10.20 14.84
C PHE A 280 13.82 -10.51 16.33
N LEU A 281 14.66 -9.88 17.16
CA LEU A 281 14.72 -10.11 18.61
C LEU A 281 13.63 -9.35 19.40
N PHE A 282 12.65 -8.81 18.70
CA PHE A 282 11.56 -8.02 19.28
C PHE A 282 10.26 -8.29 18.51
N HIS A 283 9.13 -8.08 19.16
CA HIS A 283 7.83 -8.20 18.50
C HIS A 283 7.47 -6.89 17.80
N PHE A 284 7.05 -6.99 16.54
CA PHE A 284 6.73 -5.80 15.76
C PHE A 284 5.52 -5.05 16.32
N VAL A 285 4.58 -5.77 16.93
CA VAL A 285 3.37 -5.20 17.54
C VAL A 285 3.72 -4.33 18.75
N ASP A 286 4.68 -4.76 19.57
CA ASP A 286 5.12 -4.01 20.75
C ASP A 286 5.77 -2.68 20.32
N GLU A 287 6.45 -2.69 19.17
CA GLU A 287 7.11 -1.52 18.58
C GLU A 287 6.27 -0.82 17.50
N ALA A 288 4.95 -1.07 17.44
CA ALA A 288 4.10 -0.65 16.33
C ALA A 288 4.18 0.86 16.03
N ARG A 289 4.17 1.68 17.09
CA ARG A 289 4.27 3.14 16.98
C ARG A 289 5.66 3.59 16.53
N GLN A 290 6.72 2.94 17.00
CA GLN A 290 8.08 3.25 16.58
C GLN A 290 8.28 2.93 15.09
N LEU A 291 7.84 1.74 14.65
CA LEU A 291 7.87 1.34 13.24
C LEU A 291 7.06 2.28 12.35
N TRP A 292 5.89 2.73 12.84
CA TRP A 292 5.09 3.73 12.16
C TRP A 292 5.84 5.07 12.04
N ASN A 293 6.44 5.55 13.13
CA ASN A 293 7.20 6.81 13.15
C ASN A 293 8.41 6.80 12.20
N LEU A 294 9.05 5.64 12.00
CA LEU A 294 10.19 5.50 11.08
C LEU A 294 9.74 5.46 9.60
N THR A 295 8.46 5.20 9.32
CA THR A 295 7.99 4.89 7.95
C THR A 295 6.76 5.68 7.52
N ALA A 296 6.20 6.51 8.39
CA ALA A 296 4.89 7.15 8.24
C ALA A 296 3.77 6.15 7.87
N GLY A 297 3.84 4.91 8.38
CA GLY A 297 2.89 3.84 8.07
C GLY A 297 2.95 3.32 6.62
N ILE A 298 3.95 3.73 5.82
CA ILE A 298 4.09 3.31 4.44
C ILE A 298 4.67 1.89 4.38
N LYS A 299 3.83 0.92 4.04
CA LYS A 299 4.14 -0.52 4.00
C LYS A 299 5.40 -0.85 3.20
N ARG A 300 5.60 -0.22 2.03
CA ARG A 300 6.83 -0.39 1.24
C ARG A 300 8.09 0.09 1.97
N CYS A 301 8.02 1.25 2.64
CA CYS A 301 9.13 1.79 3.41
C CYS A 301 9.47 0.86 4.58
N LEU A 302 8.46 0.34 5.28
CA LEU A 302 8.65 -0.66 6.33
C LEU A 302 9.34 -1.91 5.80
N ALA A 303 8.83 -2.52 4.73
CA ALA A 303 9.44 -3.71 4.15
C ALA A 303 10.91 -3.47 3.74
N GLN A 304 11.21 -2.30 3.16
CA GLN A 304 12.58 -1.92 2.80
C GLN A 304 13.49 -1.74 4.02
N LEU A 305 12.98 -1.12 5.09
CA LEU A 305 13.73 -0.90 6.32
C LEU A 305 14.06 -2.23 7.01
N LEU A 306 13.09 -3.14 7.10
CA LEU A 306 13.27 -4.48 7.68
C LEU A 306 14.33 -5.29 6.91
N VAL A 307 14.25 -5.30 5.58
CA VAL A 307 15.23 -5.98 4.72
C VAL A 307 16.61 -5.35 4.84
N LEU A 308 16.70 -4.02 4.93
CA LEU A 308 17.98 -3.34 5.08
C LEU A 308 18.63 -3.63 6.43
N ALA A 309 17.87 -3.64 7.52
CA ALA A 309 18.37 -4.02 8.84
C ALA A 309 18.89 -5.45 8.85
N TYR A 310 18.15 -6.38 8.23
CA TYR A 310 18.59 -7.76 8.05
C TYR A 310 19.89 -7.86 7.23
N ARG A 311 19.97 -7.15 6.09
CA ARG A 311 21.16 -7.10 5.25
C ARG A 311 22.39 -6.62 6.03
N GLN A 312 22.25 -5.54 6.80
CA GLN A 312 23.35 -4.97 7.58
C GLN A 312 23.79 -5.90 8.72
N ALA A 313 22.85 -6.55 9.41
CA ALA A 313 23.17 -7.56 10.42
C ALA A 313 23.96 -8.74 9.80
N ARG A 314 23.47 -9.28 8.66
CA ARG A 314 24.14 -10.38 7.95
C ARG A 314 25.54 -10.04 7.47
N ARG A 315 25.79 -8.80 7.01
CA ARG A 315 27.13 -8.33 6.63
C ARG A 315 28.12 -8.29 7.81
N LYS A 316 27.61 -8.18 9.04
CA LYS A 316 28.40 -8.28 10.28
C LYS A 316 28.47 -9.71 10.82
N SER A 317 28.04 -10.71 10.04
CA SER A 317 27.90 -12.10 10.47
C SER A 317 26.94 -12.31 11.65
N VAL A 318 26.00 -11.38 11.85
CA VAL A 318 24.92 -11.49 12.84
C VAL A 318 23.64 -11.93 12.13
N TYR A 319 22.98 -12.95 12.67
CA TYR A 319 21.78 -13.56 12.07
C TYR A 319 20.47 -13.08 12.71
N SER A 320 20.57 -12.34 13.80
CA SER A 320 19.47 -11.72 14.52
C SER A 320 19.52 -10.20 14.41
N VAL A 321 18.35 -9.56 14.44
CA VAL A 321 18.18 -8.12 14.27
C VAL A 321 17.53 -7.54 15.51
N SER A 322 18.22 -6.63 16.18
CA SER A 322 17.71 -5.86 17.31
C SER A 322 17.04 -4.55 16.86
N ILE A 323 16.34 -3.87 17.77
CA ILE A 323 15.79 -2.54 17.48
C ILE A 323 16.89 -1.51 17.18
N SER A 324 18.07 -1.66 17.80
CA SER A 324 19.24 -0.82 17.50
C SER A 324 19.74 -1.01 16.07
N ASP A 325 19.72 -2.24 15.54
CA ASP A 325 20.10 -2.51 14.15
C ASP A 325 19.10 -1.88 13.17
N LEU A 326 17.81 -1.89 13.52
CA LEU A 326 16.77 -1.23 12.74
C LEU A 326 16.97 0.30 12.69
N LEU A 327 17.29 0.92 13.83
CA LEU A 327 17.61 2.35 13.89
C LEU A 327 18.89 2.68 13.12
N ALA A 328 19.91 1.83 13.19
CA ALA A 328 21.13 1.99 12.40
C ALA A 328 20.82 1.94 10.90
N ALA A 329 19.96 1.01 10.46
CA ALA A 329 19.50 0.92 9.07
C ALA A 329 18.71 2.16 8.64
N TYR A 330 17.84 2.70 9.49
CA TYR A 330 17.12 3.96 9.22
C TYR A 330 18.09 5.15 9.05
N HIS A 331 19.18 5.16 9.83
CA HIS A 331 20.20 6.20 9.75
C HIS A 331 21.20 6.03 8.61
N SER A 332 21.22 4.88 7.94
CA SER A 332 22.18 4.58 6.89
C SER A 332 21.93 5.36 5.59
N ILE A 333 22.93 5.34 4.71
CA ILE A 333 22.88 6.03 3.41
C ILE A 333 21.86 5.35 2.49
N GLU A 334 21.75 4.02 2.56
CA GLU A 334 20.85 3.22 1.72
C GLU A 334 19.36 3.52 1.98
N PHE A 335 19.00 4.02 3.16
CA PHE A 335 17.62 4.41 3.50
C PHE A 335 17.37 5.94 3.39
N CYS A 336 18.37 6.72 2.95
CA CYS A 336 18.32 8.18 2.99
C CYS A 336 17.15 8.76 2.20
N ILE A 337 16.83 8.22 1.01
CA ILE A 337 15.75 8.73 0.16
C ILE A 337 14.38 8.53 0.82
N GLN A 338 14.10 7.34 1.33
CA GLN A 338 12.86 7.02 2.02
C GLN A 338 12.73 7.84 3.30
N ARG A 339 13.84 8.01 4.04
CA ARG A 339 13.88 8.84 5.24
C ARG A 339 13.52 10.30 4.91
N GLN A 340 14.09 10.87 3.86
CA GLN A 340 13.77 12.25 3.44
C GLN A 340 12.29 12.40 3.08
N ASP A 341 11.71 11.44 2.36
CA ASP A 341 10.29 11.46 2.02
C ASP A 341 9.41 11.39 3.28
N VAL A 342 9.74 10.52 4.24
CA VAL A 342 9.05 10.41 5.54
C VAL A 342 9.14 11.71 6.35
N GLU A 343 10.32 12.34 6.41
CA GLU A 343 10.51 13.62 7.11
C GLU A 343 9.75 14.78 6.45
N LEU A 344 9.64 14.79 5.12
CA LEU A 344 8.81 15.74 4.40
C LEU A 344 7.31 15.54 4.69
N LEU A 345 6.84 14.29 4.79
CA LEU A 345 5.45 13.99 5.17
C LEU A 345 5.10 14.54 6.55
N PHE A 346 5.98 14.34 7.54
CA PHE A 346 5.83 14.96 8.87
C PHE A 346 5.86 16.49 8.84
N THR A 347 6.46 17.09 7.82
CA THR A 347 6.46 18.55 7.63
C THR A 347 5.16 19.05 7.01
N HIS A 348 4.66 18.35 5.98
CA HIS A 348 3.39 18.66 5.33
C HIS A 348 2.19 18.51 6.28
N GLY A 349 2.23 17.54 7.21
CA GLY A 349 1.13 17.32 8.16
C GLY A 349 0.84 18.52 9.08
N ILE A 350 1.80 19.44 9.30
CA ILE A 350 1.64 20.63 10.15
C ILE A 350 1.52 21.90 9.32
N LYS A 351 2.38 22.05 8.31
CA LYS A 351 2.45 23.27 7.52
C LYS A 351 1.81 23.02 6.16
N ASN A 352 0.84 23.84 5.77
CA ASN A 352 0.30 23.91 4.41
C ASN A 352 1.32 24.57 3.44
N VAL A 353 2.59 24.18 3.56
CA VAL A 353 3.70 24.70 2.77
C VAL A 353 3.71 23.99 1.43
N LYS A 354 3.92 24.77 0.36
CA LYS A 354 4.17 24.27 -0.99
C LYS A 354 5.47 23.45 -0.99
N GLY A 355 5.37 22.17 -0.62
CA GLY A 355 6.46 21.22 -0.73
C GLY A 355 6.36 20.36 -1.99
N ARG A 356 7.03 19.20 -1.96
CA ARG A 356 7.05 18.25 -3.08
C ARG A 356 5.63 17.76 -3.42
N PRO A 357 5.12 18.00 -4.65
CA PRO A 357 3.73 17.73 -5.00
C PRO A 357 3.39 16.23 -5.02
N ASP A 358 4.38 15.37 -5.26
CA ASP A 358 4.22 13.91 -5.23
C ASP A 358 3.95 13.33 -3.83
N LEU A 359 4.21 14.10 -2.77
CA LEU A 359 3.93 13.75 -1.37
C LEU A 359 2.71 14.48 -0.79
N SER A 360 1.98 15.24 -1.61
CA SER A 360 0.79 15.97 -1.20
C SER A 360 -0.43 15.53 -2.01
N CYS A 361 -1.54 15.23 -1.32
CA CYS A 361 -2.76 14.82 -1.99
C CYS A 361 -3.33 16.00 -2.82
N PRO A 362 -3.57 15.83 -4.13
CA PRO A 362 -4.16 16.88 -4.97
C PRO A 362 -5.67 17.07 -4.77
N PHE A 363 -6.32 16.17 -4.04
CA PHE A 363 -7.76 16.13 -3.88
C PHE A 363 -8.15 16.60 -2.48
N GLN A 364 -9.08 17.56 -2.41
CA GLN A 364 -9.68 18.02 -1.16
C GLN A 364 -10.75 17.02 -0.73
N ILE A 365 -10.32 15.91 -0.14
CA ILE A 365 -11.22 14.89 0.40
C ILE A 365 -11.03 14.90 1.92
N SER A 366 -11.97 15.53 2.64
CA SER A 366 -12.10 15.34 4.09
C SER A 366 -12.72 13.97 4.29
N SER A 367 -11.88 13.00 4.64
CA SER A 367 -12.31 11.72 5.17
C SER A 367 -11.76 11.59 6.58
N ALA A 368 -12.50 10.93 7.46
CA ALA A 368 -12.04 10.65 8.82
C ALA A 368 -10.70 9.88 8.82
N GLU A 369 -10.42 9.11 7.77
CA GLU A 369 -9.16 8.38 7.60
C GLU A 369 -8.00 9.33 7.25
N ALA A 370 -8.23 10.33 6.40
CA ALA A 370 -7.26 11.36 6.09
C ALA A 370 -6.92 12.21 7.33
N GLU A 371 -7.93 12.59 8.11
CA GLU A 371 -7.78 13.40 9.32
C GLU A 371 -7.01 12.63 10.40
N LYS A 372 -7.32 11.35 10.61
CA LYS A 372 -6.55 10.48 11.52
C LYS A 372 -5.10 10.37 11.10
N TYR A 373 -4.84 10.12 9.81
CA TYR A 373 -3.47 10.02 9.31
C TYR A 373 -2.68 11.34 9.50
N ILE A 374 -3.29 12.49 9.19
CA ILE A 374 -2.67 13.80 9.41
C ILE A 374 -2.40 14.03 10.91
N HIS A 375 -3.37 13.72 11.77
CA HIS A 375 -3.20 13.83 13.21
C HIS A 375 -2.07 12.94 13.74
N GLY A 376 -1.95 11.70 13.23
CA GLY A 376 -0.84 10.80 13.52
C GLY A 376 0.52 11.41 13.15
N LEU A 377 0.62 12.01 11.96
CA LEU A 377 1.85 12.70 11.52
C LEU A 377 2.20 13.88 12.45
N GLN A 378 1.20 14.68 12.83
CA GLN A 378 1.41 15.80 13.75
C GLN A 378 1.89 15.33 15.12
N THR A 379 1.29 14.26 15.64
CA THR A 379 1.60 13.68 16.94
C THR A 379 3.02 13.12 16.97
N ALA A 380 3.37 12.27 15.99
CA ALA A 380 4.70 11.69 15.86
C ALA A 380 5.81 12.76 15.77
N ARG A 381 5.54 13.87 15.07
CA ARG A 381 6.49 14.99 15.01
C ARG A 381 6.60 15.73 16.34
N ARG A 382 5.49 16.00 17.03
CA ARG A 382 5.52 16.62 18.37
C ARG A 382 6.36 15.79 19.33
N GLU A 383 6.24 14.46 19.29
CA GLU A 383 7.06 13.55 20.07
C GLU A 383 8.55 13.61 19.69
N LYS A 384 8.87 13.63 18.39
CA LYS A 384 10.26 13.76 17.92
C LYS A 384 10.88 15.08 18.39
N VAL A 385 10.14 16.18 18.31
CA VAL A 385 10.58 17.50 18.79
C VAL A 385 10.73 17.51 20.31
N ALA A 386 9.75 17.00 21.05
CA ALA A 386 9.84 16.88 22.51
C ALA A 386 11.07 16.09 22.93
N ASN A 387 11.30 14.92 22.34
CA ASN A 387 12.48 14.09 22.61
C ASN A 387 13.79 14.80 22.27
N ALA A 388 13.84 15.55 21.17
CA ALA A 388 15.02 16.33 20.80
C ALA A 388 15.29 17.48 21.79
N VAL A 389 14.24 18.18 22.24
CA VAL A 389 14.33 19.24 23.25
C VAL A 389 14.83 18.66 24.57
N VAL A 390 14.27 17.55 25.03
CA VAL A 390 14.74 16.89 26.27
C VAL A 390 16.22 16.52 26.13
N ARG A 391 16.65 15.91 25.02
CA ARG A 391 18.07 15.59 24.78
C ARG A 391 18.99 16.82 24.71
N ALA A 392 18.48 17.94 24.20
CA ALA A 392 19.22 19.19 24.12
C ALA A 392 19.42 19.83 25.51
N VAL A 393 18.42 19.69 26.39
CA VAL A 393 18.44 20.22 27.77
C VAL A 393 19.20 19.30 28.73
N MET A 394 19.35 18.01 28.41
CA MET A 394 20.14 17.07 29.22
C MET A 394 21.59 17.53 29.38
N THR A 395 22.05 17.50 30.63
CA THR A 395 23.45 17.70 30.98
C THR A 395 24.32 16.56 30.44
N GLU A 396 25.63 16.78 30.34
CA GLU A 396 26.57 15.77 29.84
C GLU A 396 26.54 14.48 30.68
N LYS A 397 26.36 14.60 32.01
CA LYS A 397 26.20 13.44 32.92
C LYS A 397 24.91 12.66 32.66
N GLU A 398 23.80 13.35 32.39
CA GLU A 398 22.52 12.71 32.08
C GLU A 398 22.58 12.02 30.71
N ARG A 399 23.24 12.62 29.71
CA ARG A 399 23.47 11.99 28.41
C ARG A 399 24.30 10.70 28.54
N GLN A 400 25.39 10.75 29.29
CA GLN A 400 26.23 9.57 29.54
C GLN A 400 25.47 8.47 30.28
N SER A 401 24.64 8.84 31.26
CA SER A 401 23.79 7.90 32.00
C SER A 401 22.74 7.25 31.11
N LEU A 402 22.11 8.03 30.21
CA LEU A 402 21.13 7.53 29.25
C LEU A 402 21.78 6.60 28.22
N HIS A 403 22.97 6.95 27.74
CA HIS A 403 23.76 6.10 26.84
C HIS A 403 24.18 4.79 27.53
N ALA A 404 24.53 4.83 28.82
CA ALA A 404 24.84 3.65 29.62
C ALA A 404 23.60 2.77 29.82
N LEU A 405 22.43 3.36 30.10
CA LEU A 405 21.16 2.62 30.22
C LEU A 405 20.77 1.96 28.90
N GLN A 406 20.90 2.67 27.77
CA GLN A 406 20.64 2.11 26.44
C GLN A 406 21.59 0.95 26.10
N ALA A 407 22.85 1.02 26.52
CA ALA A 407 23.82 -0.05 26.35
C ALA A 407 23.55 -1.28 27.24
N VAL A 408 22.83 -1.12 28.35
CA VAL A 408 22.42 -2.23 29.25
C VAL A 408 21.15 -2.91 28.76
N VAL A 409 20.24 -2.18 28.10
CA VAL A 409 18.98 -2.71 27.56
C VAL A 409 19.16 -3.42 26.21
N ALA A 410 20.22 -3.11 25.46
CA ALA A 410 20.58 -3.90 24.27
C ALA A 410 21.02 -5.32 24.69
N PRO A 411 20.32 -6.40 24.26
CA PRO A 411 20.72 -7.75 24.63
C PRO A 411 22.10 -8.03 24.02
N LYS A 412 23.11 -8.23 24.88
CA LYS A 412 24.40 -8.73 24.45
C LYS A 412 24.21 -10.16 23.92
N ASN A 413 24.28 -10.30 22.60
CA ASN A 413 24.39 -11.59 21.94
C ASN A 413 25.51 -12.42 22.60
N GLY A 414 25.24 -13.72 22.72
CA GLY A 414 25.90 -14.63 23.66
C GLY A 414 27.42 -14.59 23.66
N SER A 415 27.98 -14.34 24.83
CA SER A 415 29.15 -15.06 25.30
C SER A 415 28.85 -15.57 26.71
N ARG A 416 28.98 -16.88 26.89
CA ARG A 416 29.08 -17.49 28.22
C ARG A 416 30.31 -16.88 28.90
N ALA A 417 30.10 -15.93 29.79
CA ALA A 417 30.95 -15.68 30.95
C ALA A 417 30.33 -14.63 31.85
N SER A 418 29.97 -15.03 33.07
CA SER A 418 30.58 -14.50 34.29
C SER A 418 29.60 -14.57 35.47
N LYS A 419 29.82 -15.55 36.36
CA LYS A 419 29.64 -15.27 37.79
C LYS A 419 30.71 -14.24 38.14
N ASN A 420 30.30 -13.00 38.36
CA ASN A 420 30.80 -12.11 39.40
C ASN A 420 30.09 -10.76 39.31
N ILE A 421 29.01 -10.63 40.06
CA ILE A 421 28.39 -9.34 40.38
C ILE A 421 29.31 -8.66 41.40
N HIS A 422 30.12 -7.69 40.98
CA HIS A 422 30.69 -6.74 41.92
C HIS A 422 29.57 -5.84 42.45
N LYS A 423 29.07 -6.16 43.64
CA LYS A 423 28.23 -5.25 44.42
C LYS A 423 29.06 -4.00 44.75
N LEU A 424 28.64 -2.83 44.25
CA LEU A 424 29.09 -1.54 44.74
C LEU A 424 28.76 -1.45 46.25
N LYS A 425 29.80 -1.47 47.08
CA LYS A 425 29.66 -1.23 48.53
C LYS A 425 29.52 0.27 48.75
N PHE A 426 28.30 0.75 48.95
CA PHE A 426 28.12 2.03 49.66
C PHE A 426 28.45 1.79 51.14
N ALA A 427 29.53 2.42 51.61
CA ALA A 427 29.87 2.44 53.02
C ALA A 427 28.85 3.31 53.76
N LYS A 428 28.10 2.72 54.70
CA LYS A 428 27.25 3.50 55.61
C LYS A 428 28.13 4.35 56.53
N PRO A 429 27.84 5.64 56.74
CA PRO A 429 28.59 6.48 57.67
C PRO A 429 28.43 5.96 59.09
N LYS A 430 29.54 5.90 59.84
CA LYS A 430 29.61 5.22 61.14
C LYS A 430 29.26 6.08 62.35
N ASN A 431 29.09 7.39 62.26
CA ASN A 431 28.67 8.22 63.40
C ASN A 431 28.07 9.58 63.00
N LEU A 432 27.22 10.14 63.86
CA LEU A 432 26.43 11.36 63.63
C LEU A 432 27.31 12.62 63.44
N ASP A 433 28.51 12.63 64.00
CA ASP A 433 29.47 13.74 63.83
C ASP A 433 30.11 13.76 62.42
N SER A 434 30.24 12.61 61.77
CA SER A 434 30.72 12.54 60.38
C SER A 434 29.72 13.09 59.38
N LEU A 435 28.42 13.05 59.70
CA LEU A 435 27.36 13.68 58.91
C LEU A 435 27.33 15.20 59.07
N LYS A 436 27.67 15.72 60.25
CA LYS A 436 27.76 17.17 60.50
C LYS A 436 28.95 17.80 59.78
N LEU A 437 30.12 17.14 59.81
CA LEU A 437 31.30 17.58 59.06
C LEU A 437 31.07 17.61 57.54
N ALA A 438 30.44 16.58 56.98
CA ALA A 438 30.09 16.55 55.56
C ALA A 438 29.06 17.63 55.18
N ALA A 439 28.12 17.95 56.08
CA ALA A 439 27.14 19.01 55.87
C ALA A 439 27.77 20.41 55.92
N GLU A 440 28.77 20.63 56.78
CA GLU A 440 29.51 21.91 56.84
C GLU A 440 30.44 22.10 55.64
N GLU A 441 31.13 21.04 55.18
CA GLU A 441 31.93 21.08 53.95
C GLU A 441 31.07 21.38 52.72
N PHE A 442 29.87 20.78 52.63
CA PHE A 442 28.93 21.06 51.57
C PHE A 442 28.42 22.51 51.59
N LYS A 443 28.22 23.08 52.79
CA LYS A 443 27.78 24.47 52.95
C LYS A 443 28.87 25.48 52.59
N LYS A 444 30.14 25.14 52.81
CA LYS A 444 31.31 25.94 52.41
C LYS A 444 31.58 25.90 50.91
N GLY A 445 31.18 24.84 50.21
CA GLY A 445 31.27 24.75 48.74
C GLY A 445 30.17 25.50 47.97
N LEU A 446 29.23 26.12 48.68
CA LEU A 446 28.10 26.88 48.12
C LEU A 446 28.20 28.40 48.34
N GLN A 447 29.29 28.88 48.95
CA GLN A 447 29.71 30.29 48.97
C GLN A 447 30.93 30.44 48.07
#